data_AF-A0A2A3XQW1-F1
#
_entry.id   AF-A0A2A3XQW1-F1
#
_cell.length_a   1.000
_cell.length_b   1.000
_cell.length_c   1.000
_cell.angle_alpha   90.00
_cell.angle_beta   90.00
_cell.angle_gamma   90.00
#
_symmetry.space_group_name_H-M   'P 1'
#
loop_
_entity.id
_entity.type
_entity.pdbx_description
1 polymer ?
#
loop_
_entity_poly.entity_id
_entity_poly.type
_entity_poly.pdbx_seq_one_letter_code
_entity_poly.pdbx_strand_id
1 'polypeptide(L)'
;MIVFGLADGGTLDLVLEWMVAICMILGALLSVAAGIGLLRFPDLFSRMHAATKPQVLGLFLMLLSVALQIRAWSAVPVLLLAWFFQLLTAPVTAHMVGRAGYRTRHLKQETLVLDDLNEVVSEAQRRLDEGR
;
A
#
# COMPACT_ATOMS: atom_id res chain seq x y z
N MET A 1 -33.61 -13.04 9.10
CA MET A 1 -34.45 -14.18 8.66
C MET A 1 -33.72 -14.97 7.56
N ILE A 2 -32.50 -15.49 7.83
CA ILE A 2 -31.82 -16.47 6.96
C ILE A 2 -30.88 -17.31 7.85
N VAL A 3 -31.44 -17.94 8.88
CA VAL A 3 -30.72 -18.94 9.68
C VAL A 3 -31.70 -20.08 9.87
N PHE A 4 -31.68 -21.06 8.96
CA PHE A 4 -32.24 -22.43 9.05
C PHE A 4 -32.61 -22.90 7.63
N GLY A 5 -31.65 -23.50 6.93
CA GLY A 5 -31.86 -23.99 5.57
C GLY A 5 -30.82 -25.03 5.15
N LEU A 6 -30.82 -26.16 5.87
CA LEU A 6 -30.44 -27.51 5.42
C LEU A 6 -29.05 -27.74 4.78
N ALA A 7 -28.20 -28.36 5.60
CA ALA A 7 -27.21 -29.41 5.37
C ALA A 7 -26.37 -29.40 4.06
N ASP A 8 -25.06 -29.30 4.27
CA ASP A 8 -23.91 -29.40 3.36
C ASP A 8 -23.70 -28.25 2.37
N GLY A 9 -24.76 -27.63 1.83
CA GLY A 9 -24.64 -26.41 1.00
C GLY A 9 -24.63 -25.11 1.81
N GLY A 10 -25.56 -24.98 2.76
CA GLY A 10 -25.78 -23.72 3.50
C GLY A 10 -24.68 -23.36 4.51
N THR A 11 -23.95 -24.33 5.04
CA THR A 11 -22.83 -24.07 5.96
C THR A 11 -21.63 -23.48 5.24
N LEU A 12 -21.30 -23.99 4.04
CA LEU A 12 -20.22 -23.45 3.21
C LEU A 12 -20.55 -22.04 2.73
N ASP A 13 -21.80 -21.79 2.32
CA ASP A 13 -22.24 -20.46 1.93
C ASP A 13 -22.19 -19.48 3.10
N LEU A 14 -22.62 -19.89 4.30
CA LEU A 14 -22.51 -19.06 5.50
C LEU A 14 -21.05 -18.74 5.84
N VAL A 15 -20.15 -19.73 5.78
CA VAL A 15 -18.71 -19.52 6.01
C VAL A 15 -18.14 -18.55 4.97
N LEU A 16 -18.52 -18.69 3.69
CA LEU A 16 -18.11 -17.78 2.62
C LEU A 16 -18.61 -16.35 2.87
N GLU A 17 -19.86 -16.17 3.30
CA GLU A 17 -20.42 -14.85 3.64
C GLU A 17 -19.64 -14.18 4.78
N TRP A 18 -19.32 -14.94 5.84
CA TRP A 18 -18.48 -14.42 6.94
C TRP A 18 -17.07 -14.08 6.47
N MET A 19 -16.44 -14.92 5.64
CA MET A 19 -15.11 -14.63 5.09
C MET A 19 -15.12 -13.36 4.22
N VAL A 20 -16.13 -13.18 3.37
CA VAL A 20 -16.33 -11.97 2.57
C VAL A 20 -16.47 -10.75 3.48
N ALA A 21 -17.36 -10.81 4.48
CA ALA A 21 -17.58 -9.70 5.41
C ALA A 21 -16.30 -9.31 6.18
N ILE A 22 -15.56 -10.30 6.68
CA ILE A 22 -14.31 -10.07 7.41
C ILE A 22 -13.25 -9.47 6.48
N CYS A 23 -13.06 -10.02 5.28
CA CYS A 23 -12.10 -9.49 4.31
C CYS A 23 -12.43 -8.06 3.91
N MET A 24 -13.72 -7.77 3.67
CA MET A 24 -14.19 -6.44 3.31
C MET A 24 -13.97 -5.42 4.43
N ILE A 25 -14.32 -5.76 5.68
CA ILE A 25 -14.14 -4.87 6.83
C ILE A 25 -12.65 -4.64 7.10
N LEU A 26 -11.82 -5.69 7.11
CA LEU A 26 -10.38 -5.55 7.33
C LEU A 26 -9.71 -4.76 6.20
N GLY A 27 -10.08 -5.02 4.95
CA GLY A 27 -9.58 -4.26 3.78
C GLY A 27 -9.93 -2.78 3.86
N ALA A 28 -11.17 -2.46 4.26
CA ALA A 28 -11.62 -1.09 4.45
C ALA A 28 -10.87 -0.41 5.61
N LEU A 29 -10.72 -1.07 6.76
CA LEU A 29 -10.00 -0.54 7.92
C LEU A 29 -8.53 -0.26 7.59
N LEU A 30 -7.86 -1.15 6.86
CA LEU A 30 -6.48 -0.96 6.42
C LEU A 30 -6.34 0.20 5.42
N SER A 31 -7.31 0.36 4.52
CA SER A 31 -7.33 1.49 3.57
C SER A 31 -7.51 2.82 4.30
N VAL A 32 -8.38 2.86 5.31
CA VAL A 32 -8.54 4.03 6.19
C VAL A 32 -7.25 4.28 6.98
N ALA A 33 -6.63 3.23 7.55
CA ALA A 33 -5.38 3.34 8.28
C ALA A 33 -4.24 3.88 7.39
N ALA A 34 -4.16 3.48 6.12
CA ALA A 34 -3.21 4.03 5.16
C ALA A 34 -3.43 5.55 4.94
N GLY A 35 -4.68 5.98 4.78
CA GLY A 35 -5.05 7.38 4.68
C GLY A 35 -4.71 8.20 5.93
N ILE A 36 -5.03 7.66 7.12
CA ILE A 36 -4.69 8.29 8.40
C ILE A 36 -3.16 8.36 8.58
N GLY A 37 -2.42 7.31 8.23
CA GLY A 37 -0.97 7.29 8.26
C GLY A 37 -0.37 8.39 7.39
N LEU A 38 -0.91 8.56 6.18
CA LEU A 38 -0.50 9.64 5.28
C LEU A 38 -0.73 11.04 5.89
N LEU A 39 -1.78 11.25 6.68
CA LEU A 39 -2.05 12.55 7.30
C LEU A 39 -1.31 12.78 8.61
N ARG A 40 -1.01 11.71 9.36
CA ARG A 40 -0.49 11.82 10.74
C ARG A 40 1.04 11.89 10.80
N PHE A 41 1.77 11.26 9.89
CA PHE A 41 3.23 11.26 9.95
C PHE A 41 3.81 12.60 9.44
N PRO A 42 4.77 13.21 10.17
CA PRO A 42 5.32 14.51 9.82
C PRO A 42 6.46 14.45 8.78
N ASP A 43 7.04 13.27 8.55
CA ASP A 43 8.18 13.06 7.65
C ASP A 43 7.76 12.30 6.38
N LEU A 44 8.35 12.65 5.24
CA LEU A 44 7.98 12.09 3.93
C LEU A 44 8.20 10.58 3.85
N PHE A 45 9.35 10.07 4.29
CA PHE A 45 9.65 8.64 4.23
C PHE A 45 8.75 7.86 5.17
N SER A 46 8.49 8.40 6.36
CA SER A 46 7.56 7.83 7.33
C SER A 46 6.13 7.76 6.77
N ARG A 47 5.66 8.82 6.10
CA ARG A 47 4.36 8.86 5.42
C ARG A 47 4.25 7.83 4.31
N MET A 48 5.27 7.71 3.45
CA MET A 48 5.28 6.72 2.39
C MET A 48 5.21 5.30 2.94
N HIS A 49 5.96 5.00 3.99
CA HIS A 49 5.98 3.68 4.59
C HIS A 49 4.66 3.32 5.29
N ALA A 50 4.10 4.27 6.04
CA ALA A 50 2.84 4.10 6.73
C ALA A 50 1.64 4.02 5.79
N ALA A 51 1.68 4.69 4.64
CA ALA A 51 0.62 4.64 3.65
C ALA A 51 0.70 3.37 2.79
N THR A 52 1.89 2.99 2.30
CA THR A 52 2.01 1.87 1.35
C THR A 52 1.77 0.50 1.98
N LYS A 53 2.28 0.22 3.19
CA LYS A 53 2.16 -1.11 3.83
C LYS A 53 0.70 -1.53 4.07
N PRO A 54 -0.15 -0.72 4.74
CA PRO A 54 -1.55 -1.08 4.94
C PRO A 54 -2.33 -1.03 3.63
N GLN A 55 -1.99 -0.14 2.69
CA GLN A 55 -2.72 -0.02 1.42
C GLN A 55 -2.58 -1.26 0.53
N VAL A 56 -1.38 -1.83 0.41
CA VAL A 56 -1.17 -3.04 -0.41
C VAL A 56 -1.95 -4.23 0.16
N LEU A 57 -1.92 -4.41 1.49
CA LEU A 57 -2.66 -5.47 2.16
C LEU A 57 -4.18 -5.22 2.14
N GLY A 58 -4.60 -3.98 2.33
CA GLY A 58 -6.00 -3.57 2.30
C GLY A 58 -6.65 -3.80 0.95
N LEU A 59 -5.95 -3.42 -0.14
CA LEU A 59 -6.41 -3.70 -1.50
C LEU A 59 -6.48 -5.20 -1.77
N PHE A 60 -5.47 -5.98 -1.34
CA PHE A 60 -5.48 -7.43 -1.50
C PHE A 60 -6.71 -8.08 -0.86
N LEU A 61 -7.03 -7.71 0.38
CA LEU A 61 -8.21 -8.21 1.10
C LEU A 61 -9.51 -7.78 0.43
N MET A 62 -9.58 -6.56 -0.11
CA MET A 62 -10.75 -6.09 -0.84
C MET A 62 -10.95 -6.87 -2.15
N LEU A 63 -9.88 -7.11 -2.90
CA LEU A 63 -9.92 -7.92 -4.12
C LEU A 63 -10.28 -9.39 -3.79
N LEU A 64 -9.74 -9.95 -2.70
CA LEU A 64 -10.09 -11.29 -2.24
C LEU A 64 -11.58 -11.39 -1.88
N SER A 65 -12.12 -10.39 -1.18
CA SER A 65 -13.55 -10.30 -0.89
C SER A 65 -14.40 -10.32 -2.15
N VAL A 66 -14.02 -9.54 -3.17
CA VAL A 66 -14.73 -9.50 -4.46
C VAL A 66 -14.62 -10.84 -5.20
N ALA A 67 -13.45 -11.47 -5.19
CA ALA A 67 -13.25 -12.78 -5.81
C ALA A 67 -14.14 -13.86 -5.17
N LEU A 68 -14.24 -13.86 -3.84
CA LEU A 68 -15.10 -14.78 -3.08
C LEU A 68 -16.59 -14.53 -3.31
N GLN A 69 -17.00 -13.27 -3.53
CA GLN A 69 -18.39 -12.89 -3.76
C GLN A 69 -18.86 -13.22 -5.19
N ILE A 70 -18.07 -12.87 -6.21
CA ILE A 70 -18.47 -13.04 -7.62
C ILE A 70 -18.43 -14.52 -8.03
N ARG A 71 -17.55 -15.32 -7.42
CA ARG A 71 -17.39 -16.77 -7.70
C ARG A 71 -17.20 -17.10 -9.20
N ALA A 72 -16.72 -16.13 -10.00
CA ALA A 72 -16.46 -16.32 -11.42
C ALA A 72 -14.95 -16.48 -11.69
N TRP A 73 -14.58 -17.62 -12.25
CA TRP A 73 -13.19 -17.91 -12.63
C TRP A 73 -12.62 -16.92 -13.66
N SER A 74 -13.47 -16.34 -14.50
CA SER A 74 -13.07 -15.30 -15.47
C SER A 74 -12.63 -13.99 -14.82
N ALA A 75 -13.05 -13.71 -13.59
CA ALA A 75 -12.67 -12.49 -12.87
C ALA A 75 -11.27 -12.60 -12.26
N VAL A 76 -10.86 -13.81 -11.84
CA VAL A 76 -9.60 -14.06 -11.10
C VAL A 76 -8.37 -13.47 -11.80
N PRO A 77 -8.15 -13.64 -13.13
CA PRO A 77 -7.01 -13.04 -13.82
C PRO A 77 -7.00 -11.51 -13.74
N VAL A 78 -8.17 -10.88 -13.85
CA VAL A 78 -8.30 -9.41 -13.79
C VAL A 78 -7.99 -8.89 -12.38
N LEU A 79 -8.50 -9.56 -11.35
CA LEU A 79 -8.24 -9.24 -9.95
C LEU A 79 -6.75 -9.39 -9.61
N LEU A 80 -6.12 -10.49 -10.03
CA LEU A 80 -4.68 -10.72 -9.85
C LEU A 80 -3.85 -9.67 -10.60
N LEU A 81 -4.23 -9.33 -11.82
CA LEU A 81 -3.56 -8.31 -12.62
C LEU A 81 -3.65 -6.94 -11.94
N ALA A 82 -4.82 -6.56 -11.41
CA ALA A 82 -5.00 -5.33 -10.65
C ALA A 82 -4.10 -5.28 -9.40
N TRP A 83 -4.05 -6.38 -8.65
CA TRP A 83 -3.17 -6.47 -7.48
C TRP A 83 -1.68 -6.38 -7.85
N PHE A 84 -1.28 -7.07 -8.93
CA PHE A 84 0.08 -7.05 -9.43
C PHE A 84 0.50 -5.65 -9.90
N PHE A 85 -0.36 -4.95 -10.65
CA PHE A 85 -0.10 -3.56 -11.04
C PHE A 85 0.01 -2.64 -9.82
N GLN A 86 -0.77 -2.85 -8.77
CA GLN A 86 -0.60 -2.09 -7.53
C GLN A 86 0.78 -2.32 -6.91
N LEU A 87 1.26 -3.57 -6.88
CA LEU A 87 2.59 -3.92 -6.37
C LEU A 87 3.72 -3.29 -7.17
N LEU A 88 3.55 -3.09 -8.48
CA LEU A 88 4.51 -2.35 -9.30
C LEU A 88 4.40 -0.83 -9.13
N THR A 89 3.18 -0.32 -8.96
CA THR A 89 2.92 1.12 -8.85
C THR A 89 3.44 1.69 -7.53
N ALA A 90 3.31 0.94 -6.43
CA ALA A 90 3.75 1.35 -5.12
C ALA A 90 5.27 1.70 -5.02
N PRO A 91 6.21 0.84 -5.45
CA PRO A 91 7.65 1.16 -5.42
C PRO A 91 8.02 2.25 -6.44
N VAL A 92 7.41 2.28 -7.63
CA VAL A 92 7.67 3.33 -8.62
C VAL A 92 7.26 4.69 -8.08
N THR A 93 6.07 4.81 -7.50
CA THR A 93 5.61 6.05 -6.87
C THR A 93 6.47 6.42 -5.67
N ALA A 94 6.83 5.46 -4.80
CA ALA A 94 7.72 5.72 -3.67
C ALA A 94 9.10 6.24 -4.12
N HIS A 95 9.67 5.67 -5.18
CA HIS A 95 10.95 6.12 -5.73
C HIS A 95 10.87 7.53 -6.33
N MET A 96 9.83 7.80 -7.13
CA MET A 96 9.61 9.14 -7.71
C MET A 96 9.38 10.21 -6.63
N VAL A 97 8.53 9.90 -5.63
CA VAL A 97 8.23 10.81 -4.52
C VAL A 97 9.45 11.01 -3.63
N GLY A 98 10.22 9.97 -3.34
CA GLY A 98 11.47 10.07 -2.59
C GLY A 98 12.51 10.96 -3.29
N ARG A 99 12.72 10.76 -4.60
CA ARG A 99 13.63 11.60 -5.39
C ARG A 99 13.16 13.05 -5.45
N ALA A 100 11.86 13.27 -5.64
CA ALA A 100 11.28 14.61 -5.66
C ALA A 100 11.43 15.31 -4.31
N GLY A 101 11.14 14.61 -3.21
CA GLY A 101 11.27 15.13 -1.84
C GLY A 101 12.70 15.47 -1.44
N TYR A 102 13.67 14.64 -1.86
CA TYR A 102 15.09 14.93 -1.66
C TYR A 102 15.52 16.20 -2.42
N ARG A 103 15.08 16.34 -3.68
CA ARG A 103 15.43 17.51 -4.51
C ARG A 103 14.81 18.82 -4.02
N THR A 104 13.61 18.80 -3.45
CA THR A 104 12.94 20.01 -2.93
C THR A 104 13.40 20.43 -1.53
N ARG A 105 14.39 19.73 -0.93
CA ARG A 105 14.88 19.98 0.44
C ARG A 105 13.78 20.02 1.50
N HIS A 106 12.64 19.39 1.25
CA HIS A 106 11.53 19.27 2.21
C HIS A 106 11.70 18.08 3.16
N LEU A 107 12.89 17.50 3.20
CA LEU A 107 13.24 16.44 4.16
C LEU A 107 13.47 17.07 5.53
N LYS A 108 12.82 16.54 6.57
CA LYS A 108 13.11 16.93 7.94
C LYS A 108 14.47 16.33 8.34
N GLN A 109 15.54 17.11 8.12
CA GLN A 109 16.90 16.72 8.48
C GLN A 109 17.03 16.30 9.95
N GLU A 110 16.22 16.88 10.84
CA GLU A 110 16.16 16.53 12.27
C GLU A 110 15.70 15.09 12.55
N THR A 111 15.02 14.44 11.60
CA THR A 111 14.54 13.05 11.74
C THR A 111 15.49 12.04 11.10
N LEU A 112 16.51 12.51 10.37
CA LEU A 112 17.51 11.68 9.70
C LEU A 112 18.74 11.56 10.60
N VAL A 113 18.99 10.35 11.11
CA VAL A 113 20.18 10.07 11.94
C VAL A 113 21.46 9.99 11.08
N LEU A 114 21.32 9.54 9.83
CA LEU A 114 22.39 9.47 8.82
C LEU A 114 21.83 9.83 7.45
N ASP A 115 22.63 10.56 6.66
CA ASP A 115 22.34 10.93 5.26
C ASP A 115 23.63 10.82 4.43
N ASP A 116 24.03 9.57 4.14
CA ASP A 116 25.19 9.26 3.29
C ASP A 116 25.03 9.80 1.87
N LEU A 117 23.78 9.97 1.41
CA LEU A 117 23.51 10.50 0.07
C LEU A 117 23.92 11.97 -0.03
N ASN A 118 23.71 12.76 1.02
CA ASN A 118 24.10 14.17 1.03
C ASN A 118 25.62 14.33 0.98
N GLU A 119 26.37 13.44 1.63
CA GLU A 119 27.83 13.44 1.57
C GLU A 119 28.31 13.26 0.13
N VAL A 120 27.84 12.21 -0.56
CA VAL A 120 28.19 11.92 -1.96
C VAL A 120 27.79 13.06 -2.90
N VAL A 121 26.58 13.62 -2.74
CA VAL A 121 26.09 14.74 -3.56
C VAL A 121 26.93 15.99 -3.34
N SER A 122 27.32 16.29 -2.10
CA SER A 122 28.15 17.45 -1.77
C SER A 122 29.58 17.33 -2.30
N GLU A 123 30.14 16.12 -2.27
CA GLU A 123 31.47 15.84 -2.82
C GLU A 123 31.48 15.99 -4.34
N ALA A 124 30.47 15.44 -5.03
CA ALA A 124 30.31 15.60 -6.46
C ALA A 124 30.20 17.08 -6.86
N GLN A 125 29.47 17.88 -6.08
CA GLN A 125 29.35 19.32 -6.30
C GLN A 125 30.69 20.05 -6.16
N ARG A 126 31.46 19.76 -5.10
CA ARG A 126 32.81 20.36 -4.90
C ARG A 126 33.75 20.06 -6.05
N ARG A 127 33.76 18.83 -6.57
CA ARG A 127 34.60 18.44 -7.72
C ARG A 127 34.25 19.23 -9.00
N LEU A 128 32.96 19.55 -9.19
CA LEU A 128 32.51 20.37 -10.33
C LEU A 128 32.89 21.85 -10.16
N ASP A 129 32.97 22.34 -8.93
CA ASP A 129 33.37 23.71 -8.63
C ASP A 129 34.89 23.90 -8.74
N GLU A 130 35.68 22.89 -8.36
CA GLU A 130 37.15 22.89 -8.47
C GLU A 130 37.65 22.70 -9.92
N GLY A 131 36.84 22.11 -10.80
CA GLY A 131 37.17 21.91 -12.21
C GLY A 131 36.83 23.08 -13.13
N ARG A 132 36.26 24.18 -12.61
CA ARG A 132 35.91 25.42 -13.33
C ARG A 132 36.86 26.56 -12.96
#